data_AF-A0A4U0UFH4-F1
#
_entry.id   AF-A0A4U0UFH4-F1
#
_cell.length_a   1.000
_cell.length_b   1.000
_cell.length_c   1.000
_cell.angle_alpha   90.00
_cell.angle_beta   90.00
_cell.angle_gamma   90.00
#
_symmetry.space_group_name_H-M   'P 1'
#
loop_
_entity.id
_entity.type
_entity.pdbx_description
1 polymer ?
#
loop_
_entity_poly.entity_id
_entity_poly.type
_entity_poly.pdbx_seq_one_letter_code
_entity_poly.pdbx_strand_id
1 'polypeptide(L)'
;MAASTLPPLQSTGNHTTSDLSLQPFLADTFDPADYLNTTLPSLSTTLSARTTTTNHSTRSVPLSDLTAQLQSHLSHLNAQTTRLSNTLNQLTDEIIRSGGRLAYEVEVLRGETSSLTDTLTNGLRKEIELFSPSTAVTNDRTSPDPQPINPEPEYLINLKRLTAIRHRLSTVIELFGAAMSWPLPPSELSTLPSSLVTVSNPSQDTENQEQKAQQYISALRNDIHELLNTNTDEMAGLEAAVERIEDLRGLAEVWRGTAEEKARFRVVEGLARPVEERQRVLERSGRGVVLPARGGREGKGLGLAGEGGGGFLSGLRRLREDIYVE
;
A
#
# COMPACT_ATOMS: atom_id res chain seq x y z
N MET A 1 -24.46 23.84 -13.15
CA MET A 1 -23.37 24.69 -12.61
C MET A 1 -22.22 23.76 -12.26
N ALA A 2 -21.43 23.40 -13.27
CA ALA A 2 -20.12 23.98 -13.57
C ALA A 2 -19.05 23.47 -12.59
N ALA A 3 -18.48 22.32 -12.94
CA ALA A 3 -17.32 21.72 -12.31
C ALA A 3 -16.07 22.55 -12.65
N SER A 4 -15.40 23.10 -11.64
CA SER A 4 -14.08 23.70 -11.79
C SER A 4 -13.02 22.60 -11.85
N THR A 5 -12.74 22.14 -13.06
CA THR A 5 -11.56 21.35 -13.39
C THR A 5 -10.31 22.23 -13.29
N LEU A 6 -9.39 21.85 -12.41
CA LEU A 6 -8.05 22.46 -12.28
C LEU A 6 -7.24 22.23 -13.57
N PRO A 7 -6.47 23.22 -14.05
CA PRO A 7 -5.64 23.04 -15.23
C PRO A 7 -4.40 22.19 -14.90
N PRO A 8 -3.96 21.29 -15.80
CA PRO A 8 -2.69 20.57 -15.62
C PRO A 8 -1.52 21.53 -15.80
N LEU A 9 -0.53 21.39 -14.91
CA LEU A 9 0.76 22.05 -14.94
C LEU A 9 1.43 21.78 -16.30
N GLN A 10 1.48 22.80 -17.16
CA GLN A 10 2.33 22.79 -18.35
C GLN A 10 3.79 22.85 -17.90
N SER A 11 4.42 21.68 -17.83
CA SER A 11 5.87 21.56 -17.83
C SER A 11 6.40 22.16 -19.13
N THR A 12 7.23 23.19 -19.02
CA THR A 12 7.93 23.83 -20.13
C THR A 12 9.04 22.91 -20.63
N GLY A 13 8.65 21.82 -21.30
CA GLY A 13 9.51 20.83 -21.93
C GLY A 13 9.08 20.56 -23.37
N ASN A 14 8.79 21.61 -24.14
CA ASN A 14 8.16 21.54 -25.47
C ASN A 14 9.06 21.03 -26.62
N HIS A 15 10.23 20.45 -26.35
CA HIS A 15 11.19 20.10 -27.41
C HIS A 15 11.27 18.60 -27.78
N THR A 16 10.70 17.68 -26.98
CA THR A 16 10.71 16.24 -27.30
C THR A 16 9.35 15.65 -27.65
N THR A 17 8.25 16.31 -27.25
CA THR A 17 6.88 15.82 -27.48
C THR A 17 6.27 16.28 -28.81
N SER A 18 6.98 17.06 -29.60
CA SER A 18 6.48 17.68 -30.84
C SER A 18 6.84 16.90 -32.10
N ASP A 19 7.70 15.88 -32.02
CA ASP A 19 7.99 15.02 -33.17
C ASP A 19 6.99 13.85 -33.24
N LEU A 20 5.97 14.01 -34.09
CA LEU A 20 4.92 13.01 -34.35
C LEU A 20 5.50 11.61 -34.65
N SER A 21 6.72 11.55 -35.18
CA SER A 21 7.39 10.29 -35.53
C SER A 21 7.98 9.54 -34.33
N LEU A 22 8.17 10.20 -33.18
CA LEU A 22 8.65 9.59 -31.94
C LEU A 22 7.50 9.04 -31.07
N GLN A 23 6.26 9.45 -31.34
CA GLN A 23 5.08 9.05 -30.59
C GLN A 23 4.87 7.52 -30.49
N PRO A 24 5.13 6.72 -31.53
CA PRO A 24 5.04 5.26 -31.43
C PRO A 24 6.08 4.67 -30.48
N PHE A 25 7.29 5.22 -30.47
CA PHE A 25 8.42 4.72 -29.68
C PHE A 25 8.34 5.10 -28.19
N LEU A 26 7.51 6.08 -27.84
CA LEU A 26 7.29 6.53 -26.46
C LEU A 26 6.11 5.79 -25.79
N ALA A 27 5.39 4.94 -26.52
CA ALA A 27 4.32 4.12 -25.96
C ALA A 27 4.89 2.93 -25.18
N ASP A 28 4.36 2.69 -23.98
CA ASP A 28 4.80 1.59 -23.09
C ASP A 28 4.52 0.20 -23.69
N THR A 29 3.61 0.11 -24.66
CA THR A 29 3.24 -1.12 -25.40
C THR A 29 3.88 -1.20 -26.78
N PHE A 30 5.01 -0.53 -27.02
CA PHE A 30 5.66 -0.55 -28.33
C PHE A 30 6.19 -1.95 -28.66
N ASP A 31 5.64 -2.56 -29.71
CA ASP A 31 6.20 -3.77 -30.33
C ASP A 31 6.88 -3.42 -31.67
N PRO A 32 8.18 -3.71 -31.83
CA PRO A 32 8.90 -3.45 -33.07
C PRO A 32 8.34 -4.25 -34.27
N ALA A 33 7.81 -5.45 -34.04
CA ALA A 33 7.27 -6.27 -35.13
C ALA A 33 5.96 -5.67 -35.66
N ASP A 34 5.02 -5.33 -34.78
CA ASP A 34 3.79 -4.63 -35.15
C ASP A 34 4.04 -3.26 -35.77
N TYR A 35 5.03 -2.50 -35.28
CA TYR A 35 5.43 -1.23 -35.91
C TYR A 35 5.91 -1.41 -37.36
N LEU A 36 6.73 -2.42 -37.65
CA LEU A 36 7.18 -2.68 -39.02
C LEU A 36 6.05 -3.22 -39.91
N ASN A 37 5.18 -4.07 -39.36
CA ASN A 37 4.03 -4.61 -40.08
C ASN A 37 2.98 -3.53 -40.41
N THR A 38 2.85 -2.50 -39.57
CA THR A 38 1.93 -1.37 -39.81
C THR A 38 2.55 -0.30 -40.71
N THR A 39 3.87 -0.14 -40.72
CA THR A 39 4.56 0.87 -41.54
C THR A 39 4.89 0.39 -42.95
N LEU A 40 5.11 -0.91 -43.16
CA LEU A 40 5.48 -1.47 -44.46
C LEU A 40 4.26 -1.93 -45.28
N PRO A 41 4.18 -1.59 -46.58
CA PRO A 41 3.15 -2.11 -47.48
C PRO A 41 3.25 -3.63 -47.68
N SER A 42 2.13 -4.31 -47.90
CA SER A 42 2.10 -5.75 -48.23
C SER A 42 2.84 -6.04 -49.54
N LEU A 43 3.71 -7.05 -49.56
CA LEU A 43 4.50 -7.43 -50.74
C LEU A 43 3.62 -7.93 -51.89
N SER A 44 3.89 -7.45 -53.12
CA SER A 44 3.34 -8.07 -54.33
C SER A 44 4.10 -9.36 -54.63
N THR A 45 3.65 -10.48 -54.07
CA THR A 45 4.10 -11.79 -54.51
C THR A 45 3.29 -12.20 -55.73
N THR A 46 3.96 -12.72 -56.76
CA THR A 46 3.36 -13.13 -58.04
C THR A 46 2.23 -14.17 -57.90
N LEU A 47 2.05 -14.74 -56.71
CA LEU A 47 1.02 -15.72 -56.36
C LEU A 47 -0.32 -15.10 -55.95
N SER A 48 -0.33 -13.85 -55.45
CA SER A 48 -1.53 -13.19 -54.90
C SER A 48 -2.46 -12.58 -55.96
N ALA A 49 -2.09 -12.62 -57.24
CA ALA A 49 -2.92 -12.08 -58.32
C ALA A 49 -4.11 -12.98 -58.72
N ARG A 50 -4.25 -14.19 -58.15
CA ARG A 50 -5.19 -15.19 -58.68
C ARG A 50 -6.33 -15.63 -57.77
N THR A 51 -6.49 -15.07 -56.57
CA THR A 51 -7.62 -15.42 -55.70
C THR A 51 -8.22 -14.21 -54.98
N THR A 52 -9.47 -13.92 -55.36
CA THR A 52 -10.59 -13.42 -54.55
C THR A 52 -10.59 -11.97 -54.04
N THR A 53 -11.38 -11.16 -54.74
CA THR A 53 -12.49 -10.34 -54.21
C THR A 53 -12.65 -10.27 -52.68
N THR A 54 -12.16 -9.18 -52.05
CA THR A 54 -12.88 -8.39 -51.02
C THR A 54 -12.07 -7.13 -50.64
N ASN A 55 -12.56 -5.97 -51.05
CA ASN A 55 -12.49 -4.62 -50.46
C ASN A 55 -11.51 -4.31 -49.30
N HIS A 56 -10.21 -4.45 -49.49
CA HIS A 56 -9.27 -3.49 -48.93
C HIS A 56 -8.10 -3.33 -49.89
N SER A 57 -8.01 -2.17 -50.54
CA SER A 57 -6.96 -1.84 -51.49
C SER A 57 -5.61 -1.71 -50.77
N THR A 58 -4.98 -2.83 -50.42
CA THR A 58 -3.57 -2.84 -50.03
C THR A 58 -2.76 -2.79 -51.32
N ARG A 59 -2.24 -1.60 -51.61
CA ARG A 59 -1.31 -1.33 -52.70
C ARG A 59 -0.10 -2.24 -52.54
N SER A 60 -0.09 -3.37 -53.24
CA SER A 60 1.01 -4.33 -53.18
C SER A 60 2.22 -3.75 -53.91
N VAL A 61 3.33 -3.53 -53.20
CA VAL A 61 4.53 -2.83 -53.73
C VAL A 61 5.57 -3.85 -54.19
N PRO A 62 6.30 -3.61 -55.31
CA PRO A 62 7.40 -4.48 -55.72
C PRO A 62 8.58 -4.41 -54.74
N LEU A 63 9.36 -5.49 -54.65
CA LEU A 63 10.47 -5.64 -53.70
C LEU A 63 11.49 -4.50 -53.75
N SER A 64 11.77 -3.96 -54.94
CA SER A 64 12.71 -2.85 -55.16
C SER A 64 12.28 -1.59 -54.41
N ASP A 65 10.99 -1.25 -54.49
CA ASP A 65 10.45 -0.02 -53.95
C ASP A 65 10.30 -0.14 -52.42
N LEU A 66 9.96 -1.33 -51.91
CA LEU A 66 9.97 -1.59 -50.47
C LEU A 66 11.39 -1.46 -49.89
N THR A 67 12.39 -2.00 -50.59
CA THR A 67 13.79 -1.89 -50.15
C THR A 67 14.23 -0.43 -50.08
N ALA A 68 13.86 0.39 -51.08
CA ALA A 68 14.15 1.82 -51.08
C ALA A 68 13.45 2.56 -49.92
N GLN A 69 12.18 2.24 -49.65
CA GLN A 69 11.43 2.82 -48.53
C GLN A 69 12.03 2.44 -47.17
N LEU A 70 12.42 1.17 -47.00
CA LEU A 70 13.04 0.67 -45.77
C LEU A 70 14.41 1.31 -45.55
N GLN A 71 15.22 1.47 -46.59
CA GLN A 71 16.50 2.18 -46.49
C GLN A 71 16.31 3.66 -46.10
N SER A 72 15.32 4.34 -46.68
CA SER A 72 14.98 5.72 -46.30
C SER A 72 14.54 5.80 -44.84
N HIS A 73 13.67 4.87 -44.39
CA HIS A 73 13.18 4.84 -43.01
C HIS A 73 14.29 4.54 -42.00
N LEU A 74 15.18 3.59 -42.30
CA LEU A 74 16.35 3.31 -41.47
C LEU A 74 17.30 4.52 -41.40
N SER A 75 17.52 5.21 -42.51
CA SER A 75 18.33 6.43 -42.51
C SER A 75 17.71 7.53 -41.65
N HIS A 76 16.38 7.65 -41.68
CA HIS A 76 15.62 8.59 -40.86
C HIS A 76 15.74 8.26 -39.37
N LEU A 77 15.51 7.01 -39.00
CA LEU A 77 15.67 6.54 -37.62
C LEU A 77 17.11 6.69 -37.12
N ASN A 78 18.11 6.41 -37.95
CA ASN A 78 19.51 6.57 -37.58
C ASN A 78 19.87 8.05 -37.32
N ALA A 79 19.37 8.97 -38.15
CA ALA A 79 19.55 10.40 -37.94
C ALA A 79 18.85 10.87 -36.64
N GLN A 80 17.64 10.37 -36.38
CA GLN A 80 16.89 10.67 -35.15
C GLN A 80 17.60 10.14 -33.90
N THR A 81 18.09 8.90 -33.91
CA THR A 81 18.86 8.31 -32.81
C THR A 81 20.11 9.14 -32.50
N THR A 82 20.83 9.57 -33.54
CA THR A 82 22.02 10.41 -33.37
C THR A 82 21.65 11.76 -32.74
N ARG A 83 20.56 12.38 -33.19
CA ARG A 83 20.08 13.66 -32.65
C ARG A 83 19.62 13.53 -31.20
N LEU A 84 18.83 12.51 -30.86
CA LEU A 84 18.38 12.22 -29.50
C LEU A 84 19.55 11.94 -28.56
N SER A 85 20.55 11.18 -29.01
CA SER A 85 21.78 10.94 -28.23
C SER A 85 22.51 12.24 -27.92
N ASN A 86 22.66 13.14 -28.91
CA ASN A 86 23.26 14.45 -28.69
C ASN A 86 22.44 15.31 -27.72
N THR A 87 21.10 15.32 -27.85
CA THR A 87 20.22 16.04 -26.92
C THR A 87 20.30 15.48 -25.50
N LEU A 88 20.34 14.16 -25.33
CA LEU A 88 20.49 13.51 -24.03
C LEU A 88 21.82 13.91 -23.37
N ASN A 89 22.91 13.90 -24.13
CA ASN A 89 24.21 14.36 -23.64
C ASN A 89 24.17 15.83 -23.21
N GLN A 90 23.54 16.70 -24.01
CA GLN A 90 23.39 18.11 -23.68
C GLN A 90 22.56 18.33 -22.41
N LEU A 91 21.41 17.64 -22.27
CA LEU A 91 20.58 17.71 -21.07
C LEU A 91 21.31 17.16 -19.84
N THR A 92 22.10 16.10 -20.00
CA THR A 92 22.91 15.54 -18.91
C THR A 92 23.97 16.54 -18.44
N ASP A 93 24.67 17.21 -19.36
CA ASP A 93 25.63 18.26 -19.02
C ASP A 93 24.95 19.46 -18.35
N GLU A 94 23.78 19.87 -18.84
CA GLU A 94 22.98 20.95 -18.25
C GLU A 94 22.49 20.60 -16.84
N ILE A 95 22.07 19.35 -16.58
CA ILE A 95 21.69 18.88 -15.24
C ILE A 95 22.88 18.91 -14.29
N ILE A 96 24.04 18.39 -14.71
CA ILE A 96 25.25 18.39 -13.87
C ILE A 96 25.69 19.81 -13.55
N ARG A 97 25.65 20.71 -14.55
CA ARG A 97 26.04 22.11 -14.39
C ARG A 97 25.04 22.91 -13.54
N SER A 98 23.74 22.74 -13.77
CA SER A 98 22.69 23.42 -13.01
C SER A 98 22.58 22.92 -11.58
N GLY A 99 22.91 21.65 -11.31
CA GLY A 99 22.94 21.08 -9.97
C GLY A 99 23.90 21.80 -9.02
N GLY A 100 25.11 22.14 -9.49
CA GLY A 100 26.09 22.89 -8.68
C GLY A 100 25.63 24.33 -8.36
N ARG A 101 25.00 25.01 -9.32
CA ARG A 101 24.44 26.35 -9.13
C ARG A 101 23.25 26.35 -8.17
N LEU A 102 22.33 25.40 -8.35
CA LEU A 102 21.15 25.27 -7.50
C LEU A 102 21.54 24.95 -6.06
N ALA A 103 22.55 24.11 -5.85
CA ALA A 103 23.06 23.82 -4.50
C ALA A 103 23.58 25.10 -3.80
N TYR A 104 24.30 25.97 -4.52
CA TYR A 104 24.74 27.26 -3.97
C TYR A 104 23.56 28.17 -3.64
N GLU A 105 22.59 28.31 -4.55
CA GLU A 105 21.40 29.13 -4.32
C GLU A 105 20.57 28.64 -3.12
N VAL A 106 20.45 27.32 -2.94
CA VAL A 106 19.79 26.71 -1.77
C VAL A 106 20.55 27.01 -0.48
N GLU A 107 21.88 26.91 -0.47
CA GLU A 107 22.66 27.19 0.73
C GLU A 107 22.62 28.69 1.09
N VAL A 108 22.63 29.58 0.09
CA VAL A 108 22.41 31.03 0.30
C VAL A 108 21.02 31.29 0.89
N LEU A 109 19.96 30.75 0.29
CA LEU A 109 18.59 30.90 0.78
C LEU A 109 18.41 30.33 2.20
N ARG A 110 19.08 29.22 2.50
CA ARG A 110 19.10 28.64 3.85
C ARG A 110 19.80 29.57 4.84
N GLY A 111 20.93 30.15 4.45
CA GLY A 111 21.65 31.15 5.25
C GLY A 111 20.80 32.39 5.53
N GLU A 112 20.15 32.94 4.51
CA GLU A 112 19.24 34.08 4.63
C GLU A 112 18.02 33.75 5.49
N THR A 113 17.40 32.58 5.31
CA THR A 113 16.27 32.13 6.13
C THR A 113 16.68 31.91 7.58
N SER A 114 17.86 31.33 7.84
CA SER A 114 18.40 31.18 9.19
C SER A 114 18.71 32.54 9.83
N SER A 115 19.25 33.49 9.05
CA SER A 115 19.50 34.86 9.51
C SER A 115 18.21 35.61 9.81
N LEU A 116 17.18 35.49 8.95
CA LEU A 116 15.85 36.04 9.19
C LEU A 116 15.21 35.42 10.45
N THR A 117 15.35 34.10 10.61
CA THR A 117 14.84 33.42 11.81
C THR A 117 15.53 33.94 13.06
N ASP A 118 16.85 34.09 13.05
CA ASP A 118 17.63 34.62 14.17
C ASP A 118 17.23 36.07 14.50
N THR A 119 17.06 36.93 13.49
CA THR A 119 16.58 38.30 13.71
C THR A 119 15.17 38.34 14.31
N LEU A 120 14.24 37.47 13.88
CA LEU A 120 12.90 37.37 14.46
C LEU A 120 12.90 36.78 15.88
N THR A 121 13.66 35.71 16.13
CA THR A 121 13.61 34.98 17.40
C THR A 121 14.49 35.58 18.49
N ASN A 122 15.60 36.22 18.13
CA ASN A 122 16.59 36.72 19.09
C ASN A 122 16.68 38.25 19.07
N GLY A 123 16.64 38.88 17.89
CA GLY A 123 16.68 40.34 17.76
C GLY A 123 15.36 41.02 18.15
N LEU A 124 14.29 40.65 17.45
CA LEU A 124 12.98 41.31 17.50
C LEU A 124 12.02 40.69 18.51
N ARG A 125 12.39 39.61 19.20
CA ARG A 125 11.50 38.90 20.16
C ARG A 125 10.88 39.82 21.20
N LYS A 126 11.66 40.75 21.76
CA LYS A 126 11.17 41.70 22.78
C LYS A 126 10.16 42.70 22.21
N GLU A 127 10.36 43.12 20.97
CA GLU A 127 9.44 44.02 20.27
C GLU A 127 8.16 43.27 19.90
N ILE A 128 8.27 42.04 19.39
CA ILE A 128 7.14 41.15 19.10
C ILE A 128 6.34 40.84 20.38
N GLU A 129 6.99 40.68 21.52
CA GLU A 129 6.33 40.48 22.81
C GLU A 129 5.54 41.73 23.25
N LEU A 130 6.02 42.93 22.91
CA LEU A 130 5.28 44.18 23.12
C LEU A 130 4.02 44.29 22.24
N PHE A 131 4.06 43.70 21.04
CA PHE A 131 2.92 43.62 20.12
C PHE A 131 1.99 42.43 20.41
N SER A 132 2.38 41.51 21.30
CA SER A 132 1.50 40.45 21.78
C SER A 132 0.47 41.07 22.74
N PRO A 133 -0.84 40.99 22.45
CA PRO A 133 -1.84 41.48 23.38
C PRO A 133 -1.72 40.69 24.67
N SER A 134 -1.23 41.36 25.71
CA SER A 134 -1.23 40.87 27.08
C SER A 134 -2.65 40.42 27.42
N THR A 135 -2.89 39.11 27.48
CA THR A 135 -4.08 38.52 28.07
C THR A 135 -4.01 38.73 29.58
N ALA A 136 -4.18 39.98 30.00
CA ALA A 136 -4.44 40.41 31.35
C ALA A 136 -5.85 40.99 31.38
N VAL A 137 -6.85 40.17 31.05
CA VAL A 137 -8.21 40.40 31.53
C VAL A 137 -8.25 39.82 32.93
N THR A 138 -8.14 40.72 33.89
CA THR A 138 -8.50 40.56 35.29
C THR A 138 -9.84 39.84 35.41
N ASN A 139 -9.83 38.68 36.10
CA ASN A 139 -11.05 38.07 36.64
C ASN A 139 -11.65 39.03 37.68
N ASP A 140 -12.54 39.91 37.27
CA ASP A 140 -13.55 40.48 38.14
C ASP A 140 -14.93 39.99 37.68
N ARG A 141 -15.60 39.28 38.58
CA ARG A 141 -16.93 38.73 38.39
C ARG A 141 -17.94 39.83 38.74
N THR A 142 -18.72 40.33 37.77
CA THR A 142 -20.12 40.76 37.95
C THR A 142 -20.81 40.81 36.58
N SER A 143 -22.00 40.22 36.50
CA SER A 143 -22.88 39.92 35.35
C SER A 143 -23.47 41.16 34.65
N PRO A 144 -24.36 41.06 33.63
CA PRO A 144 -24.65 40.00 32.66
C PRO A 144 -24.52 40.47 31.18
N ASP A 145 -24.60 39.50 30.26
CA ASP A 145 -24.58 39.55 28.79
C ASP A 145 -25.00 40.87 28.08
N PRO A 146 -24.28 41.26 27.01
CA PRO A 146 -24.90 41.10 25.69
C PRO A 146 -23.94 40.67 24.56
N GLN A 147 -24.30 39.58 23.88
CA GLN A 147 -24.16 39.34 22.43
C GLN A 147 -22.74 39.29 21.81
N PRO A 148 -22.48 38.32 20.89
CA PRO A 148 -21.15 38.04 20.39
C PRO A 148 -20.77 39.03 19.28
N ILE A 149 -19.96 40.04 19.60
CA ILE A 149 -19.40 40.97 18.60
C ILE A 149 -17.87 40.92 18.68
N ASN A 150 -17.32 39.83 18.18
CA ASN A 150 -16.09 39.84 17.41
C ASN A 150 -16.02 38.47 16.70
N PRO A 151 -16.20 38.40 15.36
CA PRO A 151 -15.84 37.17 14.67
C PRO A 151 -14.37 36.92 14.97
N GLU A 152 -14.03 35.76 15.51
CA GLU A 152 -12.63 35.38 15.66
C GLU A 152 -11.94 35.67 14.32
N PRO A 153 -10.87 36.47 14.30
CA PRO A 153 -10.29 36.91 13.05
C PRO A 153 -9.86 35.69 12.24
N GLU A 154 -10.06 35.73 10.91
CA GLU A 154 -9.89 34.57 10.03
C GLU A 154 -8.52 33.90 10.18
N TYR A 155 -7.48 34.66 10.53
CA TYR A 155 -6.15 34.11 10.78
C TYR A 155 -6.10 33.19 12.02
N LEU A 156 -6.87 33.44 13.08
CA LEU A 156 -6.97 32.53 14.24
C LEU A 156 -7.74 31.27 13.89
N ILE A 157 -8.80 31.38 13.09
CA ILE A 157 -9.56 30.22 12.59
C ILE A 157 -8.66 29.36 11.70
N ASN A 158 -7.92 30.00 10.78
CA ASN A 158 -6.95 29.34 9.91
C ASN A 158 -5.81 28.69 10.71
N LEU A 159 -5.30 29.35 11.75
CA LEU A 159 -4.26 28.79 12.60
C LEU A 159 -4.77 27.60 13.41
N LYS A 160 -5.97 27.67 14.01
CA LYS A 160 -6.60 26.52 14.68
C LYS A 160 -6.80 25.36 13.71
N ARG A 161 -7.26 25.65 12.49
CA ARG A 161 -7.43 24.66 11.43
C ARG A 161 -6.10 24.04 11.02
N LEU A 162 -5.04 24.83 10.84
CA LEU A 162 -3.70 24.35 10.52
C LEU A 162 -3.09 23.51 11.65
N THR A 163 -3.32 23.88 12.91
CA THR A 163 -2.91 23.07 14.07
C THR A 163 -3.67 21.74 14.12
N ALA A 164 -4.98 21.74 13.86
CA ALA A 164 -5.77 20.52 13.76
C ALA A 164 -5.33 19.63 12.59
N ILE A 165 -5.02 20.24 11.43
CA ILE A 165 -4.48 19.52 10.27
C ILE A 165 -3.10 18.94 10.58
N ARG A 166 -2.22 19.70 11.24
CA ARG A 166 -0.90 19.23 11.65
C ARG A 166 -1.02 18.03 12.58
N HIS A 167 -1.87 18.11 13.61
CA HIS A 167 -2.10 16.99 14.51
C HIS A 167 -2.62 15.77 13.73
N ARG A 168 -3.61 15.95 12.86
CA ARG A 168 -4.15 14.86 12.03
C ARG A 168 -3.09 14.24 11.13
N LEU A 169 -2.27 15.05 10.46
CA LEU A 169 -1.16 14.56 9.63
C LEU A 169 -0.12 13.81 10.46
N SER A 170 0.22 14.30 11.65
CA SER A 170 1.12 13.57 12.56
C SER A 170 0.55 12.20 12.94
N THR A 171 -0.74 12.12 13.29
CA THR A 171 -1.41 10.84 13.58
C THR A 171 -1.41 9.91 12.36
N VAL A 172 -1.66 10.44 11.16
CA VAL A 172 -1.60 9.65 9.91
C VAL A 172 -0.19 9.14 9.65
N ILE A 173 0.84 9.97 9.82
CA ILE A 173 2.24 9.56 9.61
C ILE A 173 2.63 8.47 10.61
N GLU A 174 2.22 8.59 11.87
CA GLU A 174 2.47 7.57 12.89
C GLU A 174 1.73 6.27 12.57
N LEU A 175 0.44 6.34 12.22
CA LEU A 175 -0.37 5.17 11.86
C LEU A 175 0.15 4.46 10.60
N PHE A 176 0.45 5.21 9.54
CA PHE A 176 1.01 4.64 8.31
C PHE A 176 2.45 4.18 8.51
N GLY A 177 3.24 4.87 9.33
CA GLY A 177 4.58 4.43 9.70
C GLY A 177 4.55 3.10 10.45
N ALA A 178 3.64 2.94 11.41
CA ALA A 178 3.41 1.70 12.13
C ALA A 178 2.83 0.59 11.22
N ALA A 179 1.95 0.95 10.28
CA ALA A 179 1.38 0.00 9.34
C ALA A 179 2.40 -0.47 8.28
N MET A 180 3.32 0.40 7.85
CA MET A 180 4.42 0.09 6.94
C MET A 180 5.58 -0.64 7.62
N SER A 181 5.79 -0.42 8.93
CA SER A 181 6.81 -1.14 9.70
C SER A 181 6.44 -2.60 9.98
N TRP A 182 5.24 -3.02 9.60
CA TRP A 182 4.79 -4.40 9.59
C TRP A 182 5.13 -5.07 8.23
N PRO A 183 6.29 -5.73 8.10
CA PRO A 183 6.64 -6.48 6.90
C PRO A 183 5.74 -7.71 6.76
N LEU A 184 5.21 -7.93 5.56
CA LEU A 184 4.60 -9.19 5.18
C LEU A 184 5.60 -10.05 4.40
N PRO A 185 5.58 -11.37 4.61
CA PRO A 185 6.32 -12.27 3.75
C PRO A 185 5.62 -12.40 2.39
N PRO A 186 6.38 -12.34 1.26
CA PRO A 186 5.81 -12.50 -0.08
C PRO A 186 5.13 -13.87 -0.29
N SER A 187 5.47 -14.86 0.55
CA SER A 187 4.88 -16.20 0.60
C SER A 187 3.40 -16.19 0.99
N GLU A 188 2.95 -15.25 1.84
CA GLU A 188 1.54 -15.10 2.23
C GLU A 188 0.71 -14.40 1.14
N LEU A 189 1.37 -13.58 0.31
CA LEU A 189 0.78 -12.95 -0.88
C LEU A 189 0.70 -13.92 -2.07
N SER A 190 1.58 -14.92 -2.11
CA SER A 190 1.64 -15.96 -3.16
C SER A 190 0.50 -17.00 -3.10
N THR A 191 -0.39 -16.92 -2.11
CA THR A 191 -1.61 -17.75 -2.09
C THR A 191 -2.73 -17.23 -3.01
N LEU A 192 -2.49 -16.10 -3.70
CA LEU A 192 -3.35 -15.57 -4.75
C LEU A 192 -2.93 -16.11 -6.13
N PRO A 193 -3.86 -16.62 -6.98
CA PRO A 193 -3.53 -17.35 -8.21
C PRO A 193 -3.04 -16.46 -9.38
N SER A 194 -2.52 -15.25 -9.14
CA SER A 194 -2.16 -14.35 -10.23
C SER A 194 -0.97 -13.44 -9.88
N SER A 195 0.24 -13.98 -9.97
CA SER A 195 1.47 -13.19 -10.13
C SER A 195 2.49 -13.98 -10.96
N LEU A 196 2.34 -13.92 -12.28
CA LEU A 196 3.41 -14.21 -13.24
C LEU A 196 4.05 -12.88 -13.66
N VAL A 197 4.65 -12.19 -12.71
CA VAL A 197 5.57 -11.06 -12.99
C VAL A 197 6.83 -11.29 -12.16
N THR A 198 7.63 -12.24 -12.63
CA THR A 198 9.02 -12.41 -12.22
C THR A 198 9.85 -11.41 -13.00
N VAL A 199 10.06 -10.22 -12.43
CA VAL A 199 11.10 -9.30 -12.90
C VAL A 199 12.28 -9.45 -11.94
N SER A 200 13.40 -9.89 -12.50
CA SER A 200 14.64 -10.29 -11.84
C SER A 200 15.13 -9.29 -10.80
N ASN A 201 15.16 -9.71 -9.53
CA ASN A 201 15.99 -9.08 -8.48
C ASN A 201 16.55 -10.20 -7.58
N PRO A 202 17.82 -10.14 -7.17
CA PRO A 202 18.57 -11.30 -6.66
C PRO A 202 17.99 -11.85 -5.35
N SER A 203 17.95 -13.17 -5.23
CA SER A 203 17.29 -13.97 -4.19
C SER A 203 17.67 -13.65 -2.74
N GLN A 204 18.77 -12.93 -2.50
CA GLN A 204 19.23 -12.63 -1.14
C GLN A 204 18.38 -11.56 -0.44
N ASP A 205 17.88 -10.56 -1.16
CA ASP A 205 17.05 -9.50 -0.55
C ASP A 205 15.66 -10.00 -0.22
N THR A 206 15.11 -10.91 -1.02
CA THR A 206 13.82 -11.56 -0.75
C THR A 206 13.90 -12.48 0.46
N GLU A 207 14.99 -13.26 0.60
CA GLU A 207 15.21 -14.11 1.78
C GLU A 207 15.41 -13.28 3.06
N ASN A 208 16.15 -12.17 2.98
CA ASN A 208 16.34 -11.26 4.11
C ASN A 208 15.02 -10.57 4.53
N GLN A 209 14.21 -10.14 3.56
CA GLN A 209 12.91 -9.53 3.81
C GLN A 209 11.89 -10.54 4.36
N GLU A 210 11.88 -11.75 3.81
CA GLU A 210 11.09 -12.87 4.31
C GLU A 210 11.48 -13.16 5.77
N GLN A 211 12.76 -13.41 6.05
CA GLN A 211 13.25 -13.65 7.41
C GLN A 211 12.85 -12.54 8.39
N LYS A 212 12.96 -11.26 7.99
CA LYS A 212 12.54 -10.12 8.81
C LYS A 212 11.04 -10.14 9.11
N ALA A 213 10.22 -10.54 8.13
CA ALA A 213 8.78 -10.68 8.31
C ALA A 213 8.41 -11.82 9.29
N GLN A 214 9.02 -13.00 9.15
CA GLN A 214 8.80 -14.08 10.11
C GLN A 214 9.31 -13.72 11.51
N GLN A 215 10.47 -13.07 11.62
CA GLN A 215 11.00 -12.62 12.90
C GLN A 215 10.03 -11.67 13.58
N TYR A 216 9.47 -10.71 12.85
CA TYR A 216 8.48 -9.77 13.38
C TYR A 216 7.19 -10.49 13.86
N ILE A 217 6.65 -11.41 13.07
CA ILE A 217 5.47 -12.19 13.47
C ILE A 217 5.80 -13.08 14.68
N SER A 218 7.00 -13.67 14.74
CA SER A 218 7.44 -14.47 15.88
C SER A 218 7.62 -13.63 17.14
N ALA A 219 8.11 -12.39 17.01
CA ALA A 219 8.21 -11.44 18.09
C ALA A 219 6.81 -11.08 18.62
N LEU A 220 5.86 -10.74 17.75
CA LEU A 220 4.47 -10.48 18.16
C LEU A 220 3.82 -11.68 18.88
N ARG A 221 4.09 -12.91 18.42
CA ARG A 221 3.62 -14.13 19.11
C ARG A 221 4.23 -14.27 20.50
N ASN A 222 5.52 -13.97 20.63
CA ASN A 222 6.22 -14.03 21.91
C ASN A 222 5.71 -12.95 22.86
N ASP A 223 5.52 -11.71 22.39
CA ASP A 223 4.97 -10.59 23.16
C ASP A 223 3.58 -10.95 23.70
N ILE A 224 2.69 -11.48 22.85
CA ILE A 224 1.35 -11.93 23.27
C ILE A 224 1.44 -13.08 24.27
N HIS A 225 2.35 -14.04 24.05
CA HIS A 225 2.54 -15.15 24.98
C HIS A 225 3.14 -14.71 26.32
N GLU A 226 4.01 -13.70 26.33
CA GLU A 226 4.55 -13.09 27.54
C GLU A 226 3.46 -12.35 28.32
N LEU A 227 2.65 -11.53 27.65
CA LEU A 227 1.49 -10.86 28.24
C LEU A 227 0.53 -11.87 28.90
N LEU A 228 0.28 -13.01 28.23
CA LEU A 228 -0.58 -14.09 28.74
C LEU A 228 0.04 -14.89 29.90
N ASN A 229 1.37 -14.85 30.10
CA ASN A 229 2.07 -15.61 31.14
C ASN A 229 2.56 -14.74 32.31
N THR A 230 2.22 -13.44 32.32
CA THR A 230 2.50 -12.56 33.46
C THR A 230 1.71 -13.03 34.69
N ASN A 231 2.37 -13.78 35.57
CA ASN A 231 1.77 -14.45 36.74
C ASN A 231 1.17 -13.52 37.81
N THR A 232 1.25 -12.20 37.65
CA THR A 232 0.82 -11.23 38.66
C THR A 232 -0.67 -10.90 38.60
N ASP A 233 -1.27 -10.87 37.40
CA ASP A 233 -2.70 -10.59 37.20
C ASP A 233 -3.19 -11.21 35.87
N GLU A 234 -3.68 -12.46 35.89
CA GLU A 234 -4.14 -13.18 34.68
C GLU A 234 -5.20 -12.42 33.88
N MET A 235 -6.02 -11.60 34.56
CA MET A 235 -7.06 -10.79 33.94
C MET A 235 -6.50 -9.51 33.28
N ALA A 236 -5.51 -8.86 33.90
CA ALA A 236 -4.86 -7.68 33.33
C ALA A 236 -3.95 -8.04 32.14
N GLY A 237 -3.27 -9.19 32.21
CA GLY A 237 -2.49 -9.73 31.10
C GLY A 237 -3.35 -10.13 29.91
N LEU A 238 -4.58 -10.62 30.16
CA LEU A 238 -5.55 -10.91 29.12
C LEU A 238 -6.07 -9.62 28.47
N GLU A 239 -6.43 -8.60 29.26
CA GLU A 239 -6.90 -7.31 28.77
C GLU A 239 -5.84 -6.61 27.91
N ALA A 240 -4.58 -6.58 28.36
CA ALA A 240 -3.47 -6.03 27.59
C ALA A 240 -3.20 -6.81 26.28
N ALA A 241 -3.37 -8.13 26.28
CA ALA A 241 -3.23 -8.95 25.08
C ALA A 241 -4.38 -8.70 24.07
N VAL A 242 -5.61 -8.50 24.56
CA VAL A 242 -6.76 -8.13 23.73
C VAL A 242 -6.58 -6.74 23.13
N GLU A 243 -6.20 -5.74 23.92
CA GLU A 243 -5.89 -4.37 23.47
C GLU A 243 -4.82 -4.40 22.36
N ARG A 244 -3.76 -5.21 22.55
CA ARG A 244 -2.70 -5.35 21.55
C ARG A 244 -3.17 -5.96 20.23
N ILE A 245 -4.13 -6.88 20.26
CA ILE A 245 -4.74 -7.46 19.05
C ILE A 245 -5.66 -6.44 18.37
N GLU A 246 -6.39 -5.64 19.14
CA GLU A 246 -7.26 -4.58 18.62
C GLU A 246 -6.43 -3.49 17.91
N ASP A 247 -5.29 -3.10 18.46
CA ASP A 247 -4.34 -2.20 17.81
C ASP A 247 -3.84 -2.76 16.46
N LEU A 248 -3.45 -4.05 16.44
CA LEU A 248 -3.01 -4.72 15.21
C LEU A 248 -4.13 -4.81 14.17
N ARG A 249 -5.39 -4.95 14.62
CA ARG A 249 -6.57 -4.91 13.75
C ARG A 249 -6.80 -3.52 13.17
N GLY A 250 -6.63 -2.47 13.96
CA GLY A 250 -6.67 -1.08 13.49
C GLY A 250 -5.59 -0.79 12.45
N LEU A 251 -4.37 -1.29 12.66
CA LEU A 251 -3.27 -1.20 11.68
C LEU A 251 -3.56 -2.01 10.40
N ALA A 252 -4.20 -3.17 10.50
CA ALA A 252 -4.60 -3.97 9.34
C ALA A 252 -5.68 -3.27 8.49
N GLU A 253 -6.57 -2.49 9.11
CA GLU A 253 -7.63 -1.75 8.40
C GLU A 253 -7.08 -0.65 7.46
N VAL A 254 -5.88 -0.12 7.72
CA VAL A 254 -5.19 0.84 6.83
C VAL A 254 -4.97 0.26 5.43
N TRP A 255 -4.88 -1.08 5.33
CA TRP A 255 -4.64 -1.80 4.09
C TRP A 255 -5.93 -2.23 3.38
N ARG A 256 -7.09 -1.76 3.85
CA ARG A 256 -8.38 -2.07 3.22
C ARG A 256 -8.41 -1.68 1.76
N GLY A 257 -8.81 -2.60 0.88
CA GLY A 257 -8.84 -2.42 -0.57
C GLY A 257 -7.50 -2.69 -1.27
N THR A 258 -6.45 -3.07 -0.54
CA THR A 258 -5.17 -3.52 -1.14
C THR A 258 -5.12 -5.04 -1.25
N ALA A 259 -4.23 -5.56 -2.10
CA ALA A 259 -4.03 -7.01 -2.26
C ALA A 259 -3.55 -7.70 -0.95
N GLU A 260 -3.08 -6.91 0.02
CA GLU A 260 -2.51 -7.39 1.28
C GLU A 260 -3.54 -7.50 2.42
N GLU A 261 -4.73 -6.91 2.27
CA GLU A 261 -5.76 -6.84 3.31
C GLU A 261 -6.02 -8.22 3.95
N LYS A 262 -6.36 -9.20 3.11
CA LYS A 262 -6.73 -10.54 3.56
C LYS A 262 -5.57 -11.30 4.22
N ALA A 263 -4.33 -11.06 3.79
CA ALA A 263 -3.15 -11.68 4.38
C ALA A 263 -2.88 -11.12 5.78
N ARG A 264 -2.98 -9.79 5.95
CA ARG A 264 -2.80 -9.10 7.25
C ARG A 264 -3.85 -9.54 8.26
N PHE A 265 -5.13 -9.59 7.86
CA PHE A 265 -6.21 -10.06 8.74
C PHE A 265 -6.02 -11.52 9.19
N ARG A 266 -5.54 -12.42 8.33
CA ARG A 266 -5.25 -13.82 8.70
C ARG A 266 -4.16 -13.93 9.76
N VAL A 267 -3.13 -13.08 9.68
CA VAL A 267 -2.08 -13.04 10.70
C VAL A 267 -2.66 -12.59 12.04
N VAL A 268 -3.47 -11.52 12.06
CA VAL A 268 -4.15 -11.05 13.28
C VAL A 268 -5.08 -12.11 13.86
N GLU A 269 -5.89 -12.78 13.04
CA GLU A 269 -6.75 -13.89 13.49
C GLU A 269 -5.92 -15.05 14.07
N GLY A 270 -4.77 -15.35 13.49
CA GLY A 270 -3.84 -16.35 14.02
C GLY A 270 -3.27 -15.97 15.40
N LEU A 271 -3.05 -14.68 15.64
CA LEU A 271 -2.61 -14.14 16.94
C LEU A 271 -3.77 -14.04 17.95
N ALA A 272 -5.01 -13.88 17.49
CA ALA A 272 -6.20 -13.81 18.34
C ALA A 272 -6.60 -15.15 18.95
N ARG A 273 -6.42 -16.26 18.21
CA ARG A 273 -6.73 -17.63 18.70
C ARG A 273 -6.19 -17.98 20.09
N PRO A 274 -4.89 -17.79 20.40
CA PRO A 274 -4.36 -18.11 21.74
C PRO A 274 -4.93 -17.21 22.84
N VAL A 275 -5.31 -15.97 22.53
CA VAL A 275 -5.92 -15.03 23.49
C VAL A 275 -7.39 -15.41 23.73
N GLU A 276 -8.15 -15.72 22.68
CA GLU A 276 -9.54 -16.19 22.80
C GLU A 276 -9.64 -17.53 23.55
N GLU A 277 -8.69 -18.45 23.32
CA GLU A 277 -8.62 -19.73 24.04
C GLU A 277 -8.36 -19.50 25.53
N ARG A 278 -7.43 -18.61 25.89
CA ARG A 278 -7.16 -18.23 27.29
C ARG A 278 -8.32 -17.48 27.93
N GLN A 279 -8.95 -16.55 27.22
CA GLN A 279 -10.16 -15.86 27.64
C GLN A 279 -11.27 -16.86 27.96
N ARG A 280 -11.52 -17.83 27.07
CA ARG A 280 -12.54 -18.87 27.25
C ARG A 280 -12.25 -19.77 28.44
N VAL A 281 -10.97 -20.10 28.70
CA VAL A 281 -10.57 -20.88 29.88
C VAL A 281 -10.79 -20.09 31.16
N LEU A 282 -10.44 -18.81 31.18
CA LEU A 282 -10.64 -17.93 32.33
C LEU A 282 -12.13 -17.70 32.63
N GLU A 283 -12.96 -17.49 31.59
CA GLU A 283 -14.42 -17.38 31.72
C GLU A 283 -15.06 -18.67 32.23
N ARG A 284 -14.55 -19.84 31.80
CA ARG A 284 -15.02 -21.16 32.27
C ARG A 284 -14.60 -21.43 33.71
N SER A 285 -13.43 -20.94 34.12
CA SER A 285 -12.94 -20.98 35.50
C SER A 285 -13.76 -20.04 36.40
N GLY A 286 -14.07 -18.82 35.94
CA GLY A 286 -14.86 -17.82 36.65
C GLY A 286 -16.36 -18.14 36.78
N ARG A 287 -16.94 -18.93 35.86
CA ARG A 287 -18.32 -19.45 35.96
C ARG A 287 -18.45 -20.77 36.74
N GLY A 288 -17.37 -21.23 37.37
CA GLY A 288 -17.25 -22.56 37.96
C GLY A 288 -17.78 -22.76 39.37
N VAL A 289 -18.70 -21.95 39.92
CA VAL A 289 -19.40 -22.28 41.17
C VAL A 289 -20.80 -21.67 41.17
N VAL A 290 -21.81 -22.39 40.68
CA VAL A 290 -23.14 -22.57 41.33
C VAL A 290 -23.87 -23.67 40.55
N LEU A 291 -23.98 -24.87 41.13
CA LEU A 291 -25.19 -25.67 41.13
C LEU A 291 -25.16 -26.61 42.36
N PRO A 292 -26.29 -26.76 43.08
CA PRO A 292 -26.34 -27.45 44.36
C PRO A 292 -26.60 -28.95 44.22
N ALA A 293 -26.38 -29.63 45.35
CA ALA A 293 -27.03 -30.87 45.79
C ALA A 293 -26.63 -32.18 45.10
N ARG A 294 -25.66 -32.84 45.73
CA ARG A 294 -25.49 -34.29 45.75
C ARG A 294 -26.45 -34.88 46.80
N GLY A 295 -27.43 -35.68 46.37
CA GLY A 295 -28.30 -36.47 47.24
C GLY A 295 -28.90 -37.62 46.44
N GLY A 296 -28.43 -38.84 46.69
CA GLY A 296 -28.58 -39.99 45.79
C GLY A 296 -29.92 -40.71 45.82
N ARG A 297 -30.06 -41.67 44.90
CA ARG A 297 -30.81 -42.91 45.13
C ARG A 297 -30.49 -43.93 44.03
N GLU A 298 -30.10 -45.13 44.45
CA GLU A 298 -30.08 -46.33 43.60
C GLU A 298 -31.48 -46.67 43.11
N GLY A 299 -31.58 -47.13 41.86
CA GLY A 299 -32.81 -47.55 41.22
C GLY A 299 -32.56 -48.38 39.97
N LYS A 300 -32.81 -49.67 40.10
CA LYS A 300 -32.77 -50.79 39.13
C LYS A 300 -33.76 -50.58 37.96
N GLY A 301 -33.42 -51.04 36.74
CA GLY A 301 -34.43 -51.50 35.76
C GLY A 301 -34.31 -51.03 34.29
N LEU A 302 -34.01 -52.00 33.42
CA LEU A 302 -34.62 -52.29 32.10
C LEU A 302 -34.79 -51.19 31.03
N GLY A 303 -34.19 -51.44 29.86
CA GLY A 303 -34.94 -51.57 28.60
C GLY A 303 -35.09 -50.35 27.67
N LEU A 304 -34.61 -50.57 26.43
CA LEU A 304 -35.12 -50.10 25.13
C LEU A 304 -34.66 -48.75 24.52
N ALA A 305 -33.90 -48.93 23.42
CA ALA A 305 -34.10 -48.39 22.06
C ALA A 305 -33.85 -46.90 21.73
N GLY A 306 -33.11 -46.70 20.62
CA GLY A 306 -32.83 -45.45 19.92
C GLY A 306 -31.34 -45.32 19.58
N GLU A 307 -30.74 -46.17 18.73
CA GLU A 307 -30.73 -46.10 17.26
C GLU A 307 -30.28 -44.74 16.70
N GLY A 308 -29.10 -44.71 16.08
CA GLY A 308 -28.62 -43.54 15.34
C GLY A 308 -27.14 -43.58 14.93
N GLY A 309 -26.80 -44.39 13.92
CA GLY A 309 -25.75 -44.02 12.96
C GLY A 309 -24.31 -44.51 13.21
N GLY A 310 -24.06 -45.81 13.05
CA GLY A 310 -22.70 -46.37 13.05
C GLY A 310 -22.59 -47.78 12.47
N GLY A 311 -23.11 -48.03 11.26
CA GLY A 311 -23.22 -49.39 10.72
C GLY A 311 -22.61 -49.68 9.35
N PHE A 312 -22.25 -48.67 8.56
CA PHE A 312 -21.85 -48.91 7.16
C PHE A 312 -20.32 -49.08 6.98
N LEU A 313 -19.53 -48.22 7.63
CA LEU A 313 -18.06 -48.23 7.46
C LEU A 313 -17.37 -49.39 8.21
N SER A 314 -17.99 -49.89 9.28
CA SER A 314 -17.51 -51.07 10.01
C SER A 314 -17.70 -52.36 9.21
N GLY A 315 -18.79 -52.47 8.42
CA GLY A 315 -19.03 -53.59 7.51
C GLY A 315 -18.01 -53.67 6.38
N LEU A 316 -17.63 -52.52 5.79
CA LEU A 316 -16.61 -52.47 4.73
C LEU A 316 -15.20 -52.80 5.24
N ARG A 317 -14.88 -52.46 6.50
CA ARG A 317 -13.59 -52.82 7.09
C ARG A 317 -13.45 -54.33 7.27
N ARG A 318 -14.54 -55.02 7.59
CA ARG A 318 -14.57 -56.48 7.76
C ARG A 318 -14.50 -57.22 6.42
N LEU A 319 -15.20 -56.74 5.39
CA LEU A 319 -15.14 -57.34 4.05
C LEU A 319 -13.75 -57.21 3.42
N ARG A 320 -12.99 -56.16 3.76
CA ARG A 320 -11.60 -55.98 3.34
C ARG A 320 -10.63 -56.96 4.00
N GLU A 321 -10.89 -57.38 5.23
CA GLU A 321 -10.01 -58.29 5.96
C GLU A 321 -10.18 -59.76 5.53
N ASP A 322 -11.39 -60.17 5.10
CA ASP A 322 -11.65 -61.54 4.63
C ASP A 322 -11.14 -61.83 3.19
N ILE A 323 -10.79 -60.81 2.39
CA ILE A 323 -10.29 -61.00 1.01
C ILE A 323 -8.78 -61.25 0.94
N TYR A 324 -8.04 -61.03 2.04
CA TYR A 324 -6.56 -61.13 2.06
C TYR A 324 -6.02 -62.35 2.81
N VAL A 325 -6.85 -63.34 3.11
CA VAL A 325 -6.42 -64.60 3.75
C VAL A 325 -6.86 -65.79 2.91
N GLU A 326 -6.14 -66.02 1.81
CA GLU A 326 -5.94 -67.33 1.18
C GLU A 326 -4.45 -67.49 0.86
#